data_AF-A0A1A8IWB7-F1
#
_entry.id   AF-A0A1A8IWB7-F1
#
_cell.length_a   1.000
_cell.length_b   1.000
_cell.length_c   1.000
_cell.angle_alpha   90.00
_cell.angle_beta   90.00
_cell.angle_gamma   90.00
#
_symmetry.space_group_name_H-M   'P 1'
#
loop_
_entity.id
_entity.type
_entity.pdbx_description
1 polymer ?
#
loop_
_entity_poly.entity_id
_entity_poly.type
_entity_poly.pdbx_seq_one_letter_code
_entity_poly.pdbx_strand_id
1 'polypeptide(L)' 'VEFFLDDQAQDSDVGRNGQLRYHLRGSGGVFTLKFKDASVLLVVRAALDRETLDLYQMQLVAIDCGVNPLSASVALIV' A
#
# COMPACT_ATOMS: atom_id res chain seq x y z
N VAL A 1 -13.23 -0.28 8.79
CA VAL A 1 -13.26 -1.57 8.05
C VAL A 1 -11.83 -1.85 7.57
N GLU A 2 -11.39 -3.12 7.61
CA GLU A 2 -10.05 -3.53 7.17
C GLU A 2 -10.18 -4.56 6.03
N PHE A 3 -9.35 -4.42 4.99
CA PHE A 3 -9.30 -5.33 3.84
C PHE A 3 -7.87 -5.84 3.65
N PHE A 4 -7.70 -7.12 3.39
CA PHE A 4 -6.39 -7.67 3.04
C PHE A 4 -6.01 -7.24 1.63
N LEU A 5 -4.77 -6.80 1.47
CA LEU A 5 -4.16 -6.64 0.16
C LEU A 5 -3.40 -7.92 -0.15
N ASP A 6 -3.58 -8.45 -1.35
CA ASP A 6 -2.71 -9.49 -1.87
C ASP A 6 -1.39 -8.84 -2.33
N ASP A 7 -0.56 -8.44 -1.36
CA ASP A 7 0.71 -7.76 -1.62
C ASP A 7 1.79 -8.77 -2.04
N GLN A 8 1.82 -9.10 -3.32
CA GLN A 8 2.79 -10.04 -3.93
C GLN A 8 4.09 -9.37 -4.37
N ALA A 9 4.47 -8.22 -3.79
CA ALA A 9 5.74 -7.61 -4.16
C ALA A 9 6.88 -8.47 -3.64
N GLN A 10 7.79 -8.87 -4.54
CA GLN A 10 8.93 -9.72 -4.24
C GLN A 10 10.21 -9.03 -4.71
N ASP A 11 11.22 -9.05 -3.86
CA ASP A 11 12.57 -8.62 -4.18
C ASP A 11 13.49 -9.85 -4.08
N SER A 12 14.30 -10.08 -5.12
CA SER A 12 15.18 -11.25 -5.21
C SER A 12 16.49 -11.09 -4.44
N ASP A 13 16.76 -9.89 -3.94
CA ASP A 13 17.97 -9.60 -3.20
C ASP A 13 17.95 -10.20 -1.78
N VAL A 14 19.14 -10.46 -1.24
CA VAL A 14 19.30 -11.05 0.10
C VAL A 14 19.53 -9.97 1.16
N GLY A 15 19.00 -10.18 2.36
CA GLY A 15 19.22 -9.31 3.50
C GLY A 15 18.39 -8.03 3.41
N ARG A 16 18.98 -6.88 3.76
CA ARG A 16 18.26 -5.60 3.84
C ARG A 16 17.70 -5.15 2.48
N ASN A 17 18.39 -5.48 1.38
CA ASN A 17 17.93 -5.16 0.04
C ASN A 17 16.65 -5.93 -0.32
N GLY A 18 16.45 -7.14 0.21
CA GLY A 18 15.21 -7.90 0.00
C GLY A 18 14.04 -7.45 0.89
N GLN A 19 14.26 -6.51 1.82
CA GLN A 19 13.22 -6.08 2.76
C GLN A 19 12.39 -4.93 2.15
N LEU A 20 11.10 -5.19 1.96
CA LEU A 20 10.16 -4.21 1.42
C LEU A 20 9.44 -3.42 2.51
N ARG A 21 9.23 -2.13 2.23
CA ARG A 21 8.32 -1.25 2.97
C ARG A 21 7.26 -0.72 2.04
N TYR A 22 6.03 -0.62 2.54
CA TYR A 22 4.89 -0.15 1.76
C TYR A 22 4.38 1.20 2.26
N HIS A 23 3.89 2.01 1.32
CA HIS A 23 3.14 3.22 1.64
C HIS A 23 2.07 3.46 0.57
N LEU A 24 1.03 4.20 0.96
CA LEU A 24 -0.11 4.52 0.12
C LEU A 24 -0.03 6.00 -0.29
N ARG A 25 -0.09 6.27 -1.59
CA ARG A 25 -0.16 7.62 -2.16
C ARG A 25 -1.54 7.90 -2.72
N GLY A 26 -1.96 9.16 -2.64
CA GLY A 26 -3.25 9.61 -3.19
C GLY A 26 -4.47 9.23 -2.36
N SER A 27 -4.31 8.72 -1.12
CA SER A 27 -5.44 8.27 -0.31
C SER A 27 -6.31 9.36 0.29
N GLY A 28 -5.89 10.63 0.22
CA GLY A 28 -6.61 11.77 0.78
C GLY A 28 -6.87 11.67 2.30
N GLY A 29 -6.17 10.78 3.01
CA GLY A 29 -6.45 10.47 4.42
C GLY A 29 -7.67 9.58 4.66
N VAL A 30 -8.43 9.23 3.61
CA VAL A 30 -9.59 8.33 3.67
C VAL A 30 -9.16 6.89 3.89
N PHE A 31 -8.01 6.51 3.33
CA PHE A 31 -7.41 5.19 3.50
C PHE A 31 -6.00 5.27 4.09
N THR A 32 -5.63 4.23 4.83
CA THR A 32 -4.26 4.01 5.33
C THR A 32 -3.87 2.54 5.26
N LEU A 33 -2.60 2.24 5.53
CA LEU A 33 -2.10 0.88 5.64
C LEU A 33 -1.91 0.50 7.10
N LYS A 34 -2.20 -0.77 7.40
CA LYS A 34 -1.87 -1.43 8.66
C LYS A 34 -1.10 -2.70 8.34
N PHE A 35 -0.03 -2.94 9.08
CA PHE A 35 0.80 -4.13 8.92
C PHE A 35 0.44 -5.11 10.02
N LYS A 36 0.10 -6.35 9.65
CA LYS A 36 -0.18 -7.42 10.59
C LYS A 36 0.60 -8.65 10.14
N ASP A 37 1.57 -9.05 10.96
CA ASP A 37 2.52 -10.11 10.64
C ASP A 37 3.23 -9.81 9.29
N ALA A 38 3.08 -10.69 8.31
CA ALA A 38 3.63 -10.50 6.96
C ALA A 38 2.63 -9.88 5.97
N SER A 39 1.42 -9.51 6.40
CA SER A 39 0.36 -9.02 5.52
C SER A 39 0.14 -7.52 5.62
N VAL A 40 -0.16 -6.90 4.48
CA VAL A 40 -0.59 -5.50 4.40
C VAL A 40 -2.11 -5.42 4.34
N LEU A 41 -2.72 -4.60 5.20
CA LEU A 41 -4.16 -4.34 5.21
C LEU A 41 -4.46 -2.89 4.84
N LEU A 42 -5.45 -2.69 3.98
CA LEU A 42 -6.05 -1.39 3.69
C LEU A 42 -7.13 -1.07 4.74
N VAL A 43 -7.02 0.07 5.40
CA VAL A 43 -7.94 0.49 6.46
C VAL A 43 -8.66 1.76 6.06
N VAL A 44 -9.99 1.74 6.15
CA VAL A 44 -10.85 2.91 5.95
C VAL A 44 -10.86 3.77 7.22
N ARG A 45 -10.49 5.04 7.08
CA ARG A 45 -10.36 6.03 8.17
C ARG A 45 -11.45 7.10 8.18
N ALA A 46 -12.11 7.33 7.05
CA ALA A 46 -13.21 8.29 6.92
C ALA A 46 -14.44 7.63 6.27
N ALA A 47 -15.60 8.26 6.41
CA ALA A 47 -16.81 7.77 5.76
C ALA A 47 -16.65 7.76 4.24
N LEU A 48 -17.15 6.68 3.62
CA LEU A 48 -17.22 6.55 2.17
C LEU A 48 -18.65 6.84 1.75
N ASP A 49 -18.81 7.81 0.87
CA ASP A 49 -20.10 8.16 0.29
C ASP A 49 -19.97 8.18 -1.23
N ARG A 50 -20.69 7.26 -1.87
CA ARG A 50 -20.66 7.07 -3.33
C ARG A 50 -21.29 8.23 -4.08
N GLU A 51 -22.19 8.99 -3.45
CA GLU A 51 -22.77 10.19 -4.06
C GLU A 51 -21.79 11.37 -4.06
N THR A 52 -20.89 11.43 -3.08
CA THR A 52 -19.83 12.45 -3.02
C THR A 52 -18.63 12.09 -3.90
N LEU A 53 -18.16 10.85 -3.84
CA LEU A 53 -17.08 10.34 -4.69
C LEU A 53 -17.29 8.86 -4.97
N ASP A 54 -17.42 8.51 -6.25
CA ASP A 54 -17.72 7.17 -6.70
C ASP A 54 -16.48 6.28 -6.86
N LEU A 55 -15.30 6.88 -7.04
CA LEU A 55 -14.05 6.17 -7.31
C LEU A 55 -12.86 6.80 -6.58
N TYR A 56 -12.13 5.97 -5.83
CA TYR A 56 -10.86 6.33 -5.21
C TYR A 56 -9.70 5.68 -5.96
N GLN A 57 -8.93 6.50 -6.69
CA GLN A 57 -7.70 6.07 -7.35
C GLN A 57 -6.48 6.41 -6.50
N MET A 58 -5.79 5.37 -6.05
CA MET A 58 -4.61 5.45 -5.18
C MET A 58 -3.45 4.66 -5.77
N GLN A 59 -2.27 4.78 -5.17
CA GLN A 59 -1.11 3.97 -5.51
C GLN A 59 -0.54 3.29 -4.27
N LEU A 60 -0.45 1.97 -4.31
CA LEU A 60 0.37 1.21 -3.36
C LEU A 60 1.80 1.20 -3.89
N VAL A 61 2.75 1.59 -3.06
CA VAL A 61 4.15 1.70 -3.46
C VAL A 61 5.02 0.89 -2.50
N ALA A 62 5.74 -0.08 -3.05
CA ALA A 62 6.75 -0.88 -2.37
C ALA A 62 8.13 -0.26 -2.60
N ILE A 63 8.93 -0.16 -1.56
CA ILE A 63 10.30 0.37 -1.59
C ILE A 63 11.21 -0.62 -0.86
N ASP A 64 12.33 -0.97 -1.49
CA ASP A 64 13.37 -1.76 -0.84
C ASP A 64 14.08 -0.96 0.29
N CYS A 65 14.95 -1.64 1.05
CA CYS A 65 15.73 -1.01 2.11
C CYS A 65 17.23 -0.96 1.81
N GLY A 66 17.61 -0.95 0.53
CA GLY A 66 18.98 -0.79 0.08
C GLY A 66 19.56 0.61 0.31
N VAL A 67 20.86 0.78 0.04
CA VAL A 67 21.56 2.07 0.16
C VAL A 67 21.05 3.08 -0.88
N ASN A 68 20.75 2.58 -2.09
CA ASN A 68 20.07 3.34 -3.14
C ASN A 68 18.71 2.68 -3.38
N PRO A 69 17.65 3.13 -2.69
CA PRO A 69 16.40 2.41 -2.67
C PRO A 69 15.66 2.46 -4.01
N LEU A 70 15.20 1.31 -4.48
CA LEU A 70 14.33 1.18 -5.63
C LEU A 70 12.87 1.03 -5.19
N SER A 71 11.95 1.42 -6.07
CA SER A 71 10.52 1.37 -5.78
C SER A 71 9.71 0.86 -6.96
N ALA A 72 8.67 0.08 -6.66
CA ALA A 72 7.64 -0.31 -7.60
C ALA A 72 6.28 0.18 -7.10
N SER A 73 5.38 0.52 -8.02
CA SER A 73 4.04 0.99 -7.68
C SER A 73 2.97 0.29 -8.51
N VAL A 74 1.81 0.11 -7.89
CA VAL A 74 0.61 -0.44 -8.54
C VAL A 74 -0.59 0.45 -8.23
N ALA A 75 -1.48 0.60 -9.21
CA ALA A 75 -2.73 1.32 -9.02
C ALA A 75 -3.67 0.50 -8.13
N LEU A 76 -4.29 1.18 -7.16
CA LEU A 76 -5.30 0.62 -6.28
C LEU A 76 -6.57 1.43 -6.46
N ILE A 77 -7.62 0.77 -6.92
CA ILE A 77 -8.90 1.40 -7.27
C ILE A 77 -9.97 0.82 -6.35
N VAL A 78 -10.68 1.68 -5.64
CA VAL A 78 -11.78 1.34 -4.74
C VAL A 78 -13.04 2.09 -5.17
#